data_AF-A0A182PXA3-F1
#
_entry.id   AF-A0A182PXA3-F1
#
_cell.length_a   1.000
_cell.length_b   1.000
_cell.length_c   1.000
_cell.angle_alpha   90.00
_cell.angle_beta   90.00
_cell.angle_gamma   90.00
#
_symmetry.space_group_name_H-M   'P 1'
#
loop_
_entity.id
_entity.type
_entity.pdbx_description
1 polymer ?
#
loop_
_entity_poly.entity_id
_entity_poly.type
_entity_poly.pdbx_seq_one_letter_code
_entity_poly.pdbx_strand_id
1 'polypeptide(L)'
;LAEDEGADYPLATPALKHNFYVDDFIGGANSVDEARKLRQQLSELLSKGGFELRKWTSNCLEVLTGVPAEHIGTQSSLQFVPNETVKTLGIAWKPELDVLCFESSPAMETTNVTMRAILSNIA
;
A
#
# COMPACT_ATOMS: atom_id res chain seq x y z
N LEU A 1 11.90 7.63 -17.03
CA LEU A 1 12.07 7.94 -15.60
C LEU A 1 13.16 7.10 -14.92
N ALA A 2 12.99 5.77 -14.77
CA ALA A 2 14.01 4.93 -14.12
C ALA A 2 15.37 4.93 -14.85
N GLU A 3 15.37 5.11 -16.18
CA GLU A 3 16.58 5.19 -17.00
C GLU A 3 17.15 6.61 -17.05
N ASP A 4 16.27 7.62 -17.08
CA ASP A 4 16.66 9.02 -17.25
C ASP A 4 17.13 9.68 -15.94
N GLU A 5 16.41 9.41 -14.84
CA GLU A 5 16.60 10.09 -13.54
C GLU A 5 17.07 9.12 -12.43
N GLY A 6 17.13 7.82 -12.72
CA GLY A 6 17.34 6.78 -11.70
C GLY A 6 18.77 6.60 -11.18
N ALA A 7 19.76 7.29 -11.77
CA ALA A 7 21.18 7.11 -11.44
C ALA A 7 21.49 7.46 -9.96
N ASP A 8 20.83 8.48 -9.41
CA ASP A 8 21.04 8.94 -8.03
C ASP A 8 20.18 8.15 -7.01
N TYR A 9 19.33 7.23 -7.46
CA TYR A 9 18.33 6.54 -6.64
C TYR A 9 18.49 5.01 -6.69
N PRO A 10 19.58 4.45 -6.14
CA PRO A 10 19.94 3.04 -6.31
C PRO A 10 18.93 2.05 -5.70
N LEU A 11 18.15 2.45 -4.69
CA LEU A 11 17.09 1.61 -4.10
C LEU A 11 15.78 1.77 -4.86
N ALA A 12 15.42 2.99 -5.26
CA ALA A 12 14.16 3.24 -5.94
C ALA A 12 14.14 2.78 -7.39
N THR A 13 15.26 2.86 -8.12
CA THR A 13 15.33 2.45 -9.53
C THR A 13 14.93 0.98 -9.77
N PRO A 14 15.49 -0.02 -9.06
CA PRO A 14 15.03 -1.39 -9.23
C PRO A 14 13.58 -1.58 -8.77
N ALA A 15 13.19 -0.93 -7.67
CA ALA A 15 11.83 -1.02 -7.14
C ALA A 15 10.79 -0.42 -8.12
N LEU A 16 11.10 0.70 -8.76
CA LEU A 16 10.25 1.34 -9.77
C LEU A 16 10.02 0.42 -10.97
N LYS A 17 11.00 -0.43 -11.32
CA LYS A 17 10.90 -1.37 -12.44
C LYS A 17 10.15 -2.66 -12.10
N HIS A 18 10.15 -3.08 -10.84
CA HIS A 18 9.76 -4.45 -10.48
C HIS A 18 8.67 -4.56 -9.40
N ASN A 19 8.36 -3.48 -8.69
CA ASN A 19 7.50 -3.50 -7.51
C ASN A 19 6.22 -2.67 -7.70
N PHE A 20 5.99 -2.14 -8.90
CA PHE A 20 4.73 -1.50 -9.26
C PHE A 20 3.79 -2.51 -9.90
N TYR A 21 2.55 -2.53 -9.42
CA TYR A 21 1.42 -3.13 -10.12
C TYR A 21 0.48 -2.01 -10.54
N VAL A 22 0.50 -1.67 -11.84
CA VAL A 22 -0.21 -0.50 -12.37
C VAL A 22 0.16 0.76 -11.58
N ASP A 23 -0.74 1.32 -10.80
CA ASP A 23 -0.59 2.52 -9.98
C ASP A 23 -0.13 2.25 -8.53
N ASP A 24 -0.19 1.00 -8.08
CA ASP A 24 0.17 0.62 -6.72
C ASP A 24 1.65 0.22 -6.62
N PHE A 25 2.39 0.85 -5.71
CA PHE A 25 3.71 0.39 -5.28
C PHE A 25 3.57 -0.57 -4.09
N ILE A 26 4.16 -1.77 -4.22
CA ILE A 26 4.18 -2.76 -3.14
C ILE A 26 5.61 -3.28 -2.97
N GLY A 27 6.22 -2.96 -1.84
CA GLY A 27 7.59 -3.35 -1.56
C GLY A 27 7.94 -3.22 -0.09
N GLY A 28 9.18 -3.59 0.21
CA GLY A 28 9.71 -3.56 1.56
C GLY A 28 11.23 -3.67 1.55
N ALA A 29 11.81 -3.78 2.74
CA ALA A 29 13.24 -3.99 2.93
C ALA A 29 13.48 -4.84 4.19
N ASN A 30 14.73 -5.28 4.38
CA ASN A 30 15.10 -6.13 5.52
C ASN A 30 15.29 -5.34 6.83
N SER A 31 15.25 -4.01 6.76
CA SER A 31 15.35 -3.13 7.92
C SER A 31 14.48 -1.89 7.76
N VAL A 32 14.09 -1.30 8.89
CA VAL A 32 13.31 -0.05 8.93
C VAL A 32 14.06 1.07 8.22
N ASP A 33 15.37 1.20 8.44
CA ASP A 33 16.18 2.25 7.83
C ASP A 33 16.27 2.11 6.31
N GLU A 34 16.45 0.89 5.80
CA GLU A 34 16.41 0.65 4.35
C GLU A 34 15.03 0.92 3.76
N ALA A 35 13.95 0.51 4.44
CA ALA A 35 12.58 0.76 3.98
C ALA A 35 12.28 2.27 3.92
N ARG A 36 12.74 3.04 4.92
CA ARG A 36 12.63 4.51 4.92
C ARG A 36 13.42 5.15 3.78
N LYS A 37 14.67 4.71 3.55
CA LYS A 37 15.49 5.19 2.44
C LYS A 37 14.86 4.85 1.09
N LEU A 38 14.32 3.64 0.93
CA LEU A 38 13.61 3.22 -0.27
C LEU A 38 12.39 4.12 -0.52
N ARG A 39 11.53 4.32 0.49
CA ARG A 39 10.37 5.21 0.42
C ARG A 39 10.76 6.64 0.02
N GLN A 40 11.81 7.17 0.63
CA GLN A 40 12.32 8.50 0.33
C GLN A 40 12.81 8.59 -1.11
N GLN A 41 13.70 7.69 -1.54
CA GLN A 41 14.22 7.67 -2.90
C GLN A 41 13.11 7.50 -3.94
N LEU A 42 12.11 6.67 -3.67
CA LEU A 42 10.95 6.50 -4.56
C LEU A 42 10.15 7.79 -4.69
N SER A 43 9.87 8.46 -3.57
CA SER A 43 9.14 9.73 -3.58
C SER A 43 9.89 10.80 -4.37
N GLU A 44 11.21 10.90 -4.17
CA GLU A 44 12.07 11.85 -4.86
C GLU A 44 12.17 11.52 -6.36
N LEU A 45 12.43 10.27 -6.74
CA LEU A 45 12.52 9.84 -8.14
C LEU A 45 11.19 10.05 -8.89
N LEU A 46 10.05 9.67 -8.29
CA LEU A 46 8.73 9.85 -8.90
C LEU A 46 8.35 11.32 -9.03
N SER A 47 8.76 12.17 -8.09
CA SER A 47 8.55 13.62 -8.19
C SER A 47 9.23 14.23 -9.42
N LYS A 48 10.35 13.67 -9.90
CA LYS A 48 10.99 14.11 -11.16
C LYS A 48 10.10 13.87 -12.38
N GLY A 49 9.28 12.83 -12.33
CA GLY A 49 8.27 12.54 -13.35
C GLY A 49 6.94 13.27 -13.13
N GLY A 50 6.80 14.08 -12.08
CA GLY A 50 5.54 14.73 -11.70
C GLY A 50 4.55 13.81 -10.98
N PHE A 51 5.01 12.66 -10.49
CA PHE A 51 4.18 11.71 -9.75
C PHE A 51 4.41 11.86 -8.24
N GLU A 52 3.32 11.89 -7.48
CA GLU A 52 3.34 11.96 -6.02
C GLU A 52 2.71 10.70 -5.43
N LEU A 53 3.50 9.91 -4.70
CA LEU A 53 3.00 8.74 -4.00
C LEU A 53 2.22 9.15 -2.75
N ARG A 54 1.02 8.60 -2.61
CA ARG A 54 0.10 8.85 -1.50
C ARG A 54 -0.35 7.52 -0.90
N LYS A 55 -1.11 7.60 0.19
CA LYS A 55 -1.63 6.46 0.94
C LYS A 55 -0.54 5.46 1.38
N TRP A 56 0.59 5.98 1.83
CA TRP A 56 1.65 5.17 2.43
C TRP A 56 1.11 4.39 3.62
N THR A 57 1.28 3.07 3.55
CA THR A 57 0.88 2.13 4.60
C THR A 57 2.03 1.16 4.82
N SER A 58 2.25 0.75 6.07
CA SER A 58 3.30 -0.21 6.44
C SER A 58 2.87 -1.03 7.64
N ASN A 59 3.39 -2.24 7.75
CA ASN A 59 3.34 -3.07 8.96
C ASN A 59 4.32 -2.59 10.06
N CYS A 60 5.11 -1.55 9.80
CA CYS A 60 6.03 -0.93 10.75
C CYS A 60 5.87 0.60 10.72
N LEU A 61 5.32 1.18 11.79
CA LEU A 61 5.00 2.61 11.86
C LEU A 61 6.24 3.50 11.74
N GLU A 62 7.38 3.01 12.21
CA GLU A 62 8.66 3.72 12.12
C GLU A 62 9.03 4.05 10.66
N VAL A 63 8.61 3.21 9.70
CA VAL A 63 8.81 3.46 8.26
C VAL A 63 8.05 4.68 7.76
N LEU A 64 6.88 4.96 8.36
CA LEU A 64 6.02 6.10 8.03
C LEU A 64 6.46 7.41 8.71
N THR A 65 7.48 7.38 9.55
CA THR A 65 8.01 8.59 10.20
C THR A 65 8.45 9.63 9.17
N GLY A 66 7.87 10.83 9.24
CA GLY A 66 8.15 11.94 8.32
C GLY A 66 7.35 11.91 7.01
N VAL A 67 6.40 10.98 6.86
CA VAL A 67 5.36 11.08 5.82
C VAL A 67 4.34 12.16 6.26
N PRO A 68 3.94 13.10 5.39
CA PRO A 68 2.84 14.02 5.68
C PRO A 68 1.54 13.25 5.99
N ALA A 69 0.73 13.74 6.93
CA ALA A 69 -0.46 13.02 7.38
C ALA A 69 -1.46 12.76 6.25
N GLU A 70 -1.56 13.69 5.29
CA GLU A 70 -2.38 13.59 4.08
C GLU A 70 -1.92 12.49 3.10
N HIS A 71 -0.68 12.00 3.27
CA HIS A 71 -0.11 10.94 2.45
C HIS A 71 -0.11 9.58 3.17
N ILE A 72 -0.60 9.49 4.40
CA ILE A 72 -0.76 8.20 5.11
C ILE A 72 -2.07 7.54 4.68
N GLY A 73 -2.03 6.22 4.42
CA GLY A 73 -3.17 5.45 3.91
C GLY A 73 -4.14 4.94 4.98
N THR A 74 -3.70 4.88 6.24
CA THR A 74 -4.52 4.55 7.41
C THR A 74 -5.22 5.81 7.97
N GLN A 75 -5.99 5.70 9.06
CA GLN A 75 -6.73 6.81 9.72
C GLN A 75 -5.87 7.95 10.30
N SER A 76 -4.81 8.36 9.59
CA SER A 76 -3.99 9.56 9.80
C SER A 76 -3.26 9.65 11.15
N SER A 77 -3.46 8.68 12.04
CA SER A 77 -2.63 8.45 13.21
C SER A 77 -1.48 7.52 12.82
N LEU A 78 -0.25 7.87 13.21
CA LEU A 78 0.88 6.93 13.25
C LEU A 78 0.66 5.92 14.39
N GLN A 79 -0.49 5.24 14.37
CA GLN A 79 -0.93 4.26 15.33
C GLN A 79 -1.70 3.19 14.56
N PHE A 80 -1.49 1.93 14.90
CA PHE A 80 -2.33 0.88 14.39
C PHE A 80 -3.70 0.96 15.06
N VAL A 81 -4.75 1.07 14.26
CA VAL A 81 -6.11 0.90 14.75
C VAL A 81 -6.45 -0.60 14.69
N PRO A 82 -6.90 -1.22 15.79
CA PRO A 82 -7.20 -2.65 15.81
C PRO A 82 -8.21 -3.02 14.72
N ASN A 83 -7.90 -4.08 13.95
CA ASN A 83 -8.69 -4.55 12.81
C ASN A 83 -8.83 -3.55 11.64
N GLU A 84 -8.03 -2.49 11.60
CA GLU A 84 -7.96 -1.64 10.42
C GLU A 84 -7.44 -2.43 9.21
N THR A 85 -8.17 -2.30 8.10
CA THR A 85 -7.82 -2.89 6.82
C THR A 85 -7.60 -1.79 5.78
N VAL A 86 -6.60 -2.00 4.94
CA VAL A 86 -6.36 -1.19 3.74
C VAL A 86 -6.60 -2.08 2.52
N LYS A 87 -7.29 -1.57 1.50
CA LYS A 87 -7.44 -2.28 0.23
C LYS A 87 -6.13 -2.21 -0.54
N THR A 88 -5.58 -3.37 -0.88
CA THR A 88 -4.34 -3.54 -1.66
C THR A 88 -4.60 -4.62 -2.71
N LEU A 89 -4.43 -4.33 -4.00
CA LEU A 89 -4.67 -5.28 -5.11
C LEU A 89 -6.06 -5.96 -5.11
N GLY A 90 -7.10 -5.27 -4.62
CA GLY A 90 -8.46 -5.81 -4.54
C GLY A 90 -8.72 -6.78 -3.38
N ILE A 91 -7.77 -6.93 -2.46
CA ILE A 91 -7.93 -7.67 -1.19
C ILE A 91 -7.68 -6.76 0.01
N ALA A 92 -8.15 -7.15 1.18
CA ALA A 92 -7.90 -6.40 2.41
C ALA A 92 -6.55 -6.82 3.01
N TRP A 93 -5.76 -5.86 3.47
CA TRP A 93 -4.53 -6.09 4.22
C TRP A 93 -4.67 -5.46 5.60
N LYS A 94 -4.33 -6.22 6.65
CA LYS A 94 -4.19 -5.73 8.03
C LYS A 94 -2.71 -5.42 8.28
N PRO A 95 -2.29 -4.15 8.24
CA PRO A 95 -0.87 -3.82 8.27
C PRO A 95 -0.21 -4.25 9.58
N GLU A 96 -0.85 -4.00 10.73
CA GLU A 96 -0.32 -4.37 12.06
C GLU A 96 0.06 -5.85 12.18
N LEU A 97 -0.77 -6.73 11.61
CA LEU A 97 -0.59 -8.18 11.69
C LEU A 97 0.20 -8.74 10.51
N ASP A 98 0.43 -7.92 9.48
CA ASP A 98 0.94 -8.32 8.18
C ASP A 98 0.16 -9.49 7.56
N VAL A 99 -1.17 -9.42 7.61
CA VAL A 99 -2.07 -10.48 7.11
C VAL A 99 -2.97 -9.95 6.01
N LEU A 100 -3.02 -10.68 4.91
CA LEU A 100 -4.03 -10.51 3.86
C LEU A 100 -5.32 -11.23 4.26
N CYS A 101 -6.45 -10.56 4.09
CA CYS A 101 -7.77 -11.05 4.45
C CYS A 101 -8.74 -10.89 3.28
N PHE A 102 -9.69 -11.81 3.20
CA PHE A 102 -10.91 -11.63 2.42
C PHE A 102 -12.01 -11.23 3.38
N GLU A 103 -12.58 -10.05 3.19
CA GLU A 103 -13.79 -9.66 3.90
C GLU A 103 -14.96 -10.30 3.16
N SER A 104 -15.40 -11.47 3.63
CA SER A 104 -16.73 -11.96 3.26
C SER A 104 -17.72 -11.34 4.23
N SER A 105 -18.59 -10.46 3.71
CA SER A 105 -19.84 -10.19 4.41
C SER A 105 -20.57 -11.53 4.53
N PRO A 106 -20.97 -11.99 5.73
CA PRO A 106 -21.82 -13.16 5.83
C PRO A 106 -23.09 -12.83 5.05
N ALA A 107 -23.29 -13.53 3.94
CA ALA A 107 -24.39 -13.29 3.03
C ALA A 107 -25.70 -13.49 3.77
N MET A 108 -26.49 -12.42 3.80
CA MET A 108 -27.95 -12.36 3.71
C MET A 108 -28.74 -13.53 4.33
N GLU A 109 -29.62 -13.22 5.27
CA GLU A 109 -30.85 -14.01 5.53
C GLU A 109 -31.82 -13.97 4.33
N THR A 110 -31.35 -14.15 3.10
CA THR A 110 -32.23 -14.26 1.93
C THR A 110 -32.31 -15.69 1.48
N THR A 111 -33.51 -16.24 1.58
CA THR A 111 -33.87 -17.63 1.24
C THR A 111 -33.66 -18.00 -0.23
N ASN A 112 -33.37 -17.04 -1.11
CA ASN A 112 -33.18 -17.24 -2.56
C ASN A 112 -31.83 -16.66 -3.03
N VAL A 113 -30.77 -17.47 -2.93
CA VAL A 113 -29.43 -17.11 -3.39
C VAL A 113 -29.37 -17.20 -4.92
N THR A 114 -28.94 -16.12 -5.59
CA THR A 114 -28.69 -16.09 -7.04
C THR A 114 -27.23 -15.74 -7.32
N MET A 115 -26.69 -16.13 -8.49
CA MET A 115 -25.31 -15.81 -8.87
C MET A 115 -25.05 -14.29 -8.88
N ARG A 116 -26.05 -13.47 -9.26
CA ARG A 116 -25.97 -12.01 -9.19
C ARG A 116 -25.86 -11.50 -7.74
N ALA A 117 -26.62 -12.08 -6.81
CA ALA A 117 -26.60 -11.69 -5.40
C ALA A 117 -25.27 -12.07 -4.71
N ILE A 118 -24.66 -13.18 -5.11
CA ILE A 118 -23.32 -13.56 -4.62
C ILE A 118 -22.28 -12.56 -5.15
N LEU A 119 -22.27 -12.32 -6.46
CA LEU A 119 -21.27 -11.44 -7.09
C LEU A 119 -21.38 -9.98 -6.62
N SER A 120 -22.57 -9.48 -6.27
CA SER A 120 -22.73 -8.12 -5.74
C SER A 120 -22.17 -7.92 -4.33
N ASN A 121 -22.01 -8.98 -3.54
CA ASN A 121 -21.51 -8.90 -2.16
C ASN A 121 -19.98 -9.06 -2.06
N ILE A 122 -19.31 -9.45 -3.15
CA ILE A 122 -17.86 -9.69 -3.21
C ILE A 122 -17.11 -8.44 -3.71
N ALA A 123 -17.81 -7.43 -4.27
CA ALA A 123 -17.22 -6.24 -4.89
C ALA A 123 -17.07 -5.04 -3.93
#